data_AF-A0A5E6NIS4-F1
#
_entry.id   AF-A0A5E6NIS4-F1
#
_cell.length_a   1.000
_cell.length_b   1.000
_cell.length_c   1.000
_cell.angle_alpha   90.00
_cell.angle_beta   90.00
_cell.angle_gamma   90.00
#
_symmetry.space_group_name_H-M   'P 1'
#
loop_
_entity.id
_entity.type
_entity.pdbx_description
1 polymer ?
#
loop_
_entity_poly.entity_id
_entity_poly.type
_entity_poly.pdbx_seq_one_letter_code
_entity_poly.pdbx_strand_id
1 'polypeptide(L)' 'MDWGDSVIHSDGWKGYNGTVDFGYKKHFRVHHGKNEFARGNVHINGIESFWGYAKIRLVNLKE' A
#
# COMPACT_ATOMS: atom_id res chain seq x y z
N MET A 1 -5.29 14.43 21.51
CA MET A 1 -4.58 14.22 20.22
C MET A 1 -5.21 13.02 19.56
N ASP A 2 -6.02 13.28 18.53
CA ASP A 2 -6.86 12.30 17.86
C ASP A 2 -6.10 11.62 16.72
N TRP A 3 -5.30 10.60 17.08
CA TRP A 3 -4.63 9.73 16.11
C TRP A 3 -5.42 8.44 15.86
N GLY A 4 -6.64 8.34 16.40
CA GLY A 4 -7.41 7.08 16.51
C GLY A 4 -8.12 6.63 15.23
N ASP A 5 -8.24 7.50 14.22
CA ASP A 5 -8.98 7.21 13.00
C ASP A 5 -8.13 6.82 11.78
N SER A 6 -6.80 6.86 11.91
CA SER A 6 -5.90 6.48 10.80
C SER A 6 -5.87 4.97 10.58
N VAL A 7 -6.00 4.55 9.32
CA VAL A 7 -5.85 3.15 8.89
C VAL A 7 -4.40 2.90 8.50
N ILE A 8 -3.72 2.03 9.24
CA ILE A 8 -2.30 1.72 9.00
C ILE A 8 -2.16 0.35 8.35
N HIS A 9 -1.39 0.28 7.27
CA HIS A 9 -0.96 -0.97 6.63
C HIS A 9 0.55 -1.11 6.83
N SER A 10 1.02 -2.16 7.51
CA SER A 10 2.46 -2.42 7.71
C SER A 10 2.82 -3.86 7.39
N ASP A 11 4.09 -4.10 7.09
CA ASP A 11 4.58 -5.44 6.78
C ASP A 11 4.91 -6.28 8.03
N GLY A 12 5.42 -7.49 7.77
CA GLY A 12 5.85 -8.49 8.73
C GLY A 12 7.05 -8.14 9.61
N TRP A 13 7.74 -7.02 9.40
CA TRP A 13 9.02 -6.76 10.07
C TRP A 13 8.87 -6.52 11.57
N LYS A 14 9.80 -7.07 12.36
CA LYS A 14 9.75 -7.05 13.83
C LYS A 14 9.76 -5.63 14.42
N GLY A 15 10.31 -4.65 13.70
CA GLY A 15 10.33 -3.24 14.11
C GLY A 15 8.94 -2.59 14.15
N TYR A 16 7.96 -3.10 13.39
CA TYR A 16 6.59 -2.55 13.35
C TYR A 16 5.64 -3.17 14.37
N ASN A 17 6.13 -4.07 15.22
CA ASN A 17 5.30 -4.68 16.25
C ASN A 17 4.82 -3.65 17.30
N GLY A 18 5.59 -2.58 17.54
CA GLY A 18 5.20 -1.52 18.48
C GLY A 18 4.00 -0.69 18.01
N THR A 19 3.67 -0.66 16.72
CA THR A 19 2.53 0.12 16.18
C THR A 19 1.18 -0.46 16.63
N VAL A 20 1.12 -1.74 16.99
CA VAL A 20 -0.08 -2.38 17.56
C VAL A 20 -0.37 -1.86 18.97
N ASP A 21 0.67 -1.49 19.73
CA ASP A 21 0.56 -1.04 21.12
C ASP A 21 0.16 0.43 21.28
N PHE A 22 0.29 1.25 20.22
CA PHE A 22 0.00 2.70 20.25
C PHE A 22 -1.49 3.05 20.06
N GLY A 23 -2.40 2.07 20.05
CA GLY A 23 -3.85 2.33 20.02
C GLY A 23 -4.45 2.54 18.63
N TYR A 24 -3.71 2.17 17.56
CA TYR A 24 -4.24 2.17 16.20
C TYR A 24 -5.20 0.99 16.00
N LYS A 25 -6.49 1.23 16.27
CA LYS A 25 -7.56 0.21 16.18
C LYS A 25 -7.73 -0.42 14.79
N LYS A 26 -7.21 0.21 13.72
CA LYS A 26 -7.31 -0.23 12.33
C LYS A 26 -5.92 -0.48 11.73
N HIS A 27 -5.19 -1.44 12.30
CA HIS A 27 -3.88 -1.88 11.81
C HIS A 27 -4.00 -3.18 11.01
N PHE A 28 -3.54 -3.18 9.76
CA PHE A 28 -3.58 -4.31 8.85
C PHE A 28 -2.16 -4.76 8.48
N ARG A 29 -1.85 -6.04 8.75
CA ARG A 29 -0.56 -6.65 8.40
C ARG A 29 -0.58 -7.14 6.96
N VAL A 30 0.38 -6.71 6.14
CA VAL A 30 0.58 -7.19 4.77
C VAL A 30 1.67 -8.28 4.76
N HIS A 31 1.40 -9.44 4.17
CA HIS A 31 2.35 -10.56 4.14
C HIS A 31 3.17 -10.60 2.84
N HIS A 32 4.14 -9.69 2.70
CA HIS A 32 5.00 -9.64 1.51
C HIS A 32 5.77 -10.95 1.23
N GLY A 33 6.14 -11.72 2.26
CA GLY A 33 6.78 -13.03 2.10
C GLY A 33 5.92 -14.10 1.42
N LYS A 34 4.62 -13.84 1.22
CA LYS A 34 3.70 -14.70 0.47
C LYS A 34 3.34 -14.11 -0.90
N ASN A 35 4.07 -13.10 -1.38
CA ASN A 35 3.72 -12.33 -2.58
C ASN A 35 2.31 -11.72 -2.51
N GLU A 36 1.87 -11.36 -1.31
CA GLU A 36 0.57 -10.73 -1.10
C GLU A 36 0.67 -9.23 -1.44
N PHE A 37 0.07 -8.84 -2.56
CA PHE A 37 -0.02 -7.44 -3.02
C PHE A 37 -1.42 -6.84 -2.82
N ALA A 38 -2.44 -7.69 -2.74
CA ALA A 38 -3.85 -7.33 -2.63
C ALA A 38 -4.61 -8.46 -1.92
N ARG A 39 -5.64 -8.12 -1.12
CA ARG A 39 -6.57 -9.08 -0.51
C ARG A 39 -7.95 -8.95 -1.13
N GLY A 40 -8.53 -10.08 -1.54
CA GLY A 40 -9.87 -10.11 -2.14
C GLY A 40 -9.91 -9.58 -3.57
N ASN A 41 -11.10 -9.22 -4.05
CA ASN A 41 -11.28 -8.66 -5.38
C ASN A 41 -10.85 -7.18 -5.38
N VAL A 42 -9.67 -6.89 -5.92
CA VAL A 42 -9.12 -5.54 -5.97
C VAL A 42 -9.15 -5.04 -7.40
N HIS A 43 -9.80 -3.90 -7.59
CA HIS A 43 -9.93 -3.25 -8.88
C HIS A 43 -8.59 -2.65 -9.32
N ILE A 44 -8.10 -3.04 -10.50
CA ILE A 44 -6.76 -2.68 -10.97
C ILE A 44 -6.72 -1.42 -11.86
N ASN A 45 -7.86 -0.81 -12.17
CA ASN A 45 -7.92 0.31 -13.12
C ASN A 45 -7.06 1.51 -12.72
N GLY A 46 -6.79 1.72 -11.43
CA GLY A 46 -5.88 2.76 -10.96
C GLY A 46 -4.42 2.51 -11.39
N ILE A 47 -3.96 1.26 -11.29
CA ILE A 47 -2.63 0.84 -11.76
C ILE A 47 -2.56 0.90 -13.28
N GLU A 48 -3.60 0.44 -13.98
CA GLU A 48 -3.67 0.51 -15.45
C GLU A 48 -3.62 1.96 -15.94
N SER A 49 -4.38 2.85 -15.30
CA SER A 49 -4.39 4.29 -15.61
C SER A 49 -3.04 4.95 -15.35
N PHE A 50 -2.36 4.58 -14.25
CA PHE A 50 -1.00 5.05 -13.97
C PHE A 50 -0.02 4.63 -15.07
N TRP A 51 -0.01 3.36 -15.46
CA TRP A 51 0.90 2.88 -16.50
C TRP A 51 0.57 3.46 -17.88
N GLY A 52 -0.71 3.70 -18.18
CA GLY A 52 -1.11 4.45 -19.37
C GLY A 52 -0.52 5.85 -19.41
N TYR A 53 -0.66 6.61 -18.32
CA TYR A 53 -0.07 7.94 -18.18
C TYR A 53 1.46 7.93 -18.27
N ALA A 54 2.11 7.03 -17.53
CA ALA A 54 3.56 6.90 -17.50
C ALA A 54 4.13 6.56 -18.88
N LYS A 55 3.49 5.65 -19.62
CA LYS A 55 3.92 5.26 -20.98
C LYS A 55 3.89 6.44 -21.95
N ILE A 56 2.85 7.27 -21.90
CA ILE A 56 2.74 8.48 -22.74
C ILE A 56 3.91 9.42 -22.44
N ARG A 57 4.20 9.66 -21.16
CA ARG A 57 5.32 10.52 -20.74
C ARG A 57 6.68 9.96 -21.14
N LEU A 58 6.88 8.64 -21.03
CA LEU A 58 8.14 7.97 -21.40
C LEU A 58 8.39 8.00 -22.91
N VAL A 59 7.34 7.88 -23.73
CA VAL A 59 7.47 8.01 -25.20
C VAL A 59 7.89 9.44 -25.59
N ASN A 60 7.35 10.44 -24.90
CA ASN A 60 7.70 11.85 -25.12
C ASN A 60 9.09 12.25 -24.57
N LEU A 61 9.83 11.33 -23.94
CA LEU A 61 11.22 11.54 -23.49
C LEU A 61 12.25 10.96 -24.47
N LYS A 62 11.81 10.31 -25.56
CA LYS A 62 12.68 9.90 -26.66
C LYS A 62 12.74 11.04 -27.69
N GLU A 63 13.49 12.08 -27.35
CA GLU A 63 14.09 13.01 -28.30
C GLU A 63 15.49 12.48 -28.67
#